data_AF-G4RKE9-F1
#
_entry.id   AF-G4RKE9-F1
#
_cell.length_a   1.000
_cell.length_b   1.000
_cell.length_c   1.000
_cell.angle_alpha   90.00
_cell.angle_beta   90.00
_cell.angle_gamma   90.00
#
_symmetry.space_group_name_H-M   'P 1'
#
loop_
_entity.id
_entity.type
_entity.pdbx_description
1 polymer ?
#
loop_
_entity_poly.entity_id
_entity_poly.type
_entity_poly.pdbx_seq_one_letter_code
_entity_poly.pdbx_strand_id
1 'polypeptide(L)' 'MEIPQELSAYLQIVEDGGVKHIACRKCGKRFFAIRDAARHLAEAHGMRAAARFYQT' A
#
# COMPACT_ATOMS: atom_id res chain seq x y z
N MET A 1 -9.83 7.37 0.80
CA MET A 1 -8.84 6.28 0.90
C MET A 1 -8.33 6.25 2.32
N GLU A 2 -8.34 5.07 2.93
CA GLU A 2 -7.81 4.87 4.27
C GLU A 2 -6.81 3.71 4.23
N ILE A 3 -5.68 3.88 4.90
CA ILE A 3 -4.67 2.83 5.04
C ILE A 3 -4.96 2.11 6.37
N PRO A 4 -5.19 0.79 6.37
CA PRO A 4 -5.35 0.01 7.59
C PRO A 4 -4.17 0.25 8.54
N GLN A 5 -4.46 0.33 9.84
CA GLN A 5 -3.45 0.64 10.86
C GLN A 5 -2.22 -0.27 10.75
N GLU A 6 -2.41 -1.55 10.43
CA GLU A 6 -1.34 -2.53 10.32
C GLU A 6 -0.44 -2.32 9.10
N LEU A 7 -0.92 -1.61 8.09
CA LEU A 7 -0.15 -1.23 6.89
C LEU A 7 0.37 0.21 6.96
N SER A 8 -0.07 1.02 7.92
CA SER A 8 0.30 2.44 8.06
C SER A 8 1.82 2.68 8.23
N ALA A 9 2.53 1.72 8.78
CA ALA A 9 4.00 1.75 8.91
C ALA A 9 4.73 1.54 7.58
N TYR A 10 4.05 0.99 6.56
CA TYR A 10 4.65 0.58 5.29
C TYR A 10 4.10 1.35 4.10
N LEU A 11 2.92 1.95 4.26
CA LEU A 11 2.24 2.74 3.26
C LEU A 11 2.04 4.17 3.76
N GLN A 12 1.90 5.09 2.84
CA GLN A 12 1.53 6.47 3.12
C GLN A 12 0.68 7.01 1.98
N ILE A 13 -0.18 7.98 2.28
CA ILE A 13 -0.90 8.72 1.23
C ILE A 13 -0.02 9.88 0.81
N VAL A 14 0.26 9.98 -0.49
CA VAL A 14 0.94 11.11 -1.11
C VAL A 14 0.00 11.77 -2.12
N GLU A 15 0.18 13.04 -2.37
CA GLU A 15 -0.59 13.79 -3.36
C GLU A 15 0.34 14.33 -4.45
N ASP A 16 -0.04 14.13 -5.70
CA ASP A 16 0.70 14.55 -6.89
C ASP A 16 -0.30 15.17 -7.87
N GLY A 17 -0.18 16.47 -8.14
CA GLY A 17 -1.11 17.19 -9.02
C GLY A 17 -2.59 17.13 -8.60
N GLY A 18 -2.87 17.06 -7.29
CA GLY A 18 -4.23 16.93 -6.75
C GLY A 18 -4.79 15.49 -6.78
N VAL A 19 -4.01 14.53 -7.25
CA VAL A 19 -4.37 13.11 -7.23
C VAL A 19 -3.67 12.43 -6.05
N LYS A 20 -4.46 11.78 -5.20
CA LYS A 20 -3.95 11.02 -4.07
C LYS A 20 -3.50 9.62 -4.53
N HIS A 21 -2.35 9.19 -4.05
CA HIS A 21 -1.80 7.86 -4.26
C HIS A 21 -1.39 7.24 -2.93
N ILE A 22 -1.42 5.92 -2.87
CA ILE A 22 -0.84 5.14 -1.78
C ILE A 22 0.59 4.79 -2.19
N ALA A 23 1.58 5.34 -1.52
CA ALA A 23 2.99 5.08 -1.78
C ALA A 23 3.56 4.08 -0.76
N CYS A 24 4.35 3.14 -1.24
CA CYS A 24 5.16 2.26 -0.39
C CYS A 24 6.33 3.04 0.21
N ARG A 25 6.47 3.03 1.53
CA ARG A 25 7.60 3.67 2.23
C ARG A 25 8.94 2.95 2.00
N LYS A 26 8.93 1.65 1.64
CA LYS A 26 10.15 0.86 1.40
C LYS A 26 10.80 1.12 0.04
N CYS A 27 10.00 1.21 -1.02
CA CYS A 27 10.51 1.33 -2.40
C CYS A 27 9.98 2.53 -3.19
N GLY A 28 9.05 3.31 -2.62
CA GLY A 28 8.48 4.49 -3.27
C GLY A 28 7.41 4.21 -4.33
N LYS A 29 7.11 2.94 -4.64
CA LYS A 29 6.09 2.59 -5.64
C LYS A 29 4.71 3.07 -5.23
N ARG A 30 3.95 3.61 -6.18
CA ARG A 30 2.65 4.26 -5.96
C ARG A 30 1.51 3.41 -6.51
N PHE A 31 0.37 3.46 -5.83
CA PHE A 31 -0.83 2.67 -6.12
C PHE A 31 -2.08 3.54 -5.95
N PHE A 32 -3.14 3.22 -6.69
CA PHE A 32 -4.44 3.90 -6.57
C PHE A 32 -5.39 3.21 -5.58
N ALA A 33 -5.11 1.96 -5.20
CA ALA A 33 -5.95 1.18 -4.31
C ALA A 33 -5.12 0.46 -3.25
N ILE A 34 -5.72 0.29 -2.07
CA ILE A 34 -5.07 -0.40 -0.94
C ILE A 34 -4.79 -1.87 -1.27
N ARG A 35 -5.68 -2.52 -2.02
CA ARG A 35 -5.50 -3.91 -2.49
C ARG A 35 -4.21 -4.09 -3.27
N ASP A 36 -3.92 -3.16 -4.19
CA ASP A 36 -2.70 -3.22 -5.00
C ASP A 36 -1.44 -2.96 -4.18
N ALA A 37 -1.51 -1.99 -3.27
CA ALA A 37 -0.42 -1.72 -2.34
C ALA A 37 -0.17 -2.92 -1.40
N ALA A 38 -1.22 -3.56 -0.90
CA ALA A 38 -1.13 -4.74 -0.05
C ALA A 38 -0.54 -5.95 -0.78
N ARG A 39 -0.99 -6.22 -2.02
CA ARG A 39 -0.39 -7.24 -2.89
C ARG A 39 1.10 -7.00 -3.09
N HIS A 40 1.45 -5.75 -3.41
CA HIS A 40 2.84 -5.36 -3.55
C HIS A 40 3.66 -5.60 -2.27
N LEU A 41 3.15 -5.26 -1.08
CA LEU A 41 3.85 -5.52 0.17
C LEU A 41 4.10 -7.03 0.38
N ALA A 42 3.12 -7.87 0.07
CA ALA A 42 3.27 -9.32 0.22
C ALA A 42 4.25 -9.93 -0.79
N GLU A 43 4.12 -9.59 -2.07
CA GLU A 43 4.92 -10.19 -3.15
C GLU A 43 6.33 -9.60 -3.25
N ALA A 44 6.46 -8.27 -3.15
CA ALA A 44 7.76 -7.60 -3.34
C ALA A 44 8.56 -7.44 -2.03
N HIS A 45 7.89 -7.47 -0.88
CA HIS A 45 8.52 -7.25 0.43
C HIS A 45 8.26 -8.37 1.44
N GLY A 46 7.69 -9.51 0.99
CA GLY A 46 7.49 -10.70 1.83
C GLY A 46 6.51 -10.51 2.98
N MET A 47 5.71 -9.43 2.97
CA MET A 47 4.82 -9.09 4.07
C MET A 47 3.54 -9.91 4.02
N ARG A 48 3.60 -11.13 4.56
CA ARG A 48 2.44 -12.04 4.62
C ARG A 48 1.22 -11.45 5.32
N ALA A 49 1.41 -10.55 6.29
CA ALA A 49 0.31 -9.83 6.95
C ALA A 49 -0.51 -8.94 5.98
N ALA A 50 0.07 -8.57 4.83
CA ALA A 50 -0.64 -7.83 3.80
C ALA A 50 -1.56 -8.73 2.93
N ALA A 51 -1.35 -10.05 2.94
CA ALA A 51 -2.13 -11.03 2.16
C ALA A 51 -3.63 -10.94 2.37
N ARG A 52 -4.05 -10.72 3.62
CA ARG A 52 -5.46 -10.58 4.01
C ARG A 52 -6.17 -9.36 3.42
N PHE A 53 -5.43 -8.40 2.85
CA PHE A 53 -5.99 -7.17 2.28
C PHE A 53 -6.08 -7.20 0.75
N TYR A 54 -5.69 -8.30 0.09
CA TYR A 54 -5.83 -8.43 -1.36
C TYR A 54 -6.34 -9.78 -1.88
N GLN A 55 -6.64 -10.72 -0.99
CA GLN A 55 -7.36 -11.94 -1.33
C GLN A 55 -8.87 -11.64 -1.23
N THR A 56 -9.52 -11.48 -2.39
CA THR A 56 -10.98 -11.44 -2.58
C THR A 56 -11.34 -12.39 -3.68
#